data_AF-A0AAW8AR18-F1
#
_entry.id   AF-A0AAW8AR18-F1
#
_cell.length_a   1.000
_cell.length_b   1.000
_cell.length_c   1.000
_cell.angle_alpha   90.00
_cell.angle_beta   90.00
_cell.angle_gamma   90.00
#
_symmetry.space_group_name_H-M   'P 1'
#
loop_
_entity.id
_entity.type
_entity.pdbx_description
1 polymer ?
#
loop_
_entity_poly.entity_id
_entity_poly.type
_entity_poly.pdbx_seq_one_letter_code
_entity_poly.pdbx_strand_id
1 'polypeptide(L)' 'IGVFFGLKGRIIPTSSACTSGSQGIGYAYEAIKYGQQKYMIAGGAEELCPSEAAVFDTLFATSVKNDQPHSTPSPFDV' A
#
# COMPACT_ATOMS: atom_id res chain seq x y z
N ILE A 1 13.08 -3.69 -5.88
CA ILE A 1 13.31 -2.23 -6.02
C ILE A 1 14.78 -1.84 -5.80
N GLY A 2 15.36 -2.05 -4.61
CA GLY A 2 16.75 -1.64 -4.31
C GLY A 2 17.80 -2.20 -5.29
N VAL A 3 17.79 -3.52 -5.50
CA VAL A 3 18.72 -4.18 -6.46
C VAL A 3 18.42 -3.75 -7.90
N PHE A 4 17.15 -3.75 -8.30
CA PHE A 4 16.72 -3.37 -9.66
C PHE A 4 17.20 -1.97 -10.07
N PHE A 5 17.13 -1.00 -9.17
CA PHE A 5 17.60 0.37 -9.42
C PHE A 5 19.05 0.62 -8.95
N GLY A 6 19.77 -0.39 -8.45
CA GLY A 6 21.14 -0.24 -7.95
C GLY A 6 21.30 0.73 -6.78
N LEU A 7 20.28 0.84 -5.92
CA LEU A 7 20.28 1.77 -4.79
C LEU A 7 21.27 1.32 -3.70
N LYS A 8 22.09 2.25 -3.21
CA LYS A 8 23.07 2.03 -2.13
C LYS A 8 22.81 2.87 -0.87
N GLY A 9 21.76 3.69 -0.90
CA GLY A 9 21.34 4.54 0.21
C GLY A 9 20.53 3.80 1.25
N ARG A 10 19.88 4.56 2.14
CA ARG A 10 19.05 4.00 3.21
C ARG A 10 17.82 3.29 2.64
N ILE A 11 17.53 2.09 3.15
CA ILE A 11 16.34 1.31 2.83
C ILE A 11 15.49 1.21 4.10
N ILE A 12 14.23 1.66 4.02
CA ILE A 12 13.26 1.61 5.12
C ILE A 12 12.04 0.83 4.62
N PRO A 13 11.90 -0.46 5.00
CA PRO A 13 10.69 -1.21 4.72
C PRO A 13 9.60 -0.80 5.73
N THR A 14 8.46 -0.33 5.22
CA THR A 14 7.28 -0.04 6.04
C THR A 14 6.34 -1.22 6.08
N SER A 15 5.70 -1.43 7.23
CA SER A 15 4.78 -2.56 7.45
C SER A 15 3.68 -2.15 8.41
N SER A 16 2.61 -1.60 7.86
CA SER A 16 1.39 -1.17 8.57
C SER A 16 0.12 -1.50 7.76
N ALA A 17 0.10 -2.69 7.12
CA ALA A 17 -0.98 -3.19 6.28
C ALA A 17 -1.42 -2.16 5.22
N CYS A 18 -2.71 -1.84 5.13
CA CYS A 18 -3.30 -0.92 4.15
C CYS A 18 -2.68 0.49 4.15
N THR A 19 -1.98 0.88 5.23
CA THR A 19 -1.34 2.20 5.35
C THR A 19 0.15 2.22 5.02
N SER A 20 0.75 1.06 4.72
CA SER A 20 2.21 0.90 4.54
C SER A 20 2.77 1.83 3.46
N GLY A 21 2.04 2.02 2.36
CA GLY A 21 2.45 2.91 1.26
C GLY A 21 2.53 4.37 1.70
N SER A 22 1.48 4.86 2.37
CA SER A 22 1.46 6.23 2.93
C SER A 22 2.55 6.42 3.99
N GLN A 23 2.77 5.42 4.83
CA GLN A 23 3.86 5.42 5.80
C GLN A 23 5.23 5.52 5.11
N GLY A 24 5.42 4.78 4.01
CA GLY A 24 6.66 4.81 3.22
C GLY A 24 6.95 6.19 2.63
N ILE A 25 5.92 6.86 2.14
CA ILE A 25 6.01 8.24 1.64
C ILE A 25 6.36 9.20 2.79
N GLY A 26 5.73 9.06 3.96
CA GLY A 26 6.03 9.87 5.15
C GLY A 26 7.49 9.77 5.58
N TYR A 27 8.03 8.54 5.70
CA TYR A 27 9.44 8.35 6.06
C TYR A 27 10.41 8.93 5.02
N ALA A 28 10.10 8.80 3.74
CA ALA A 28 10.91 9.39 2.68
C ALA A 28 10.91 10.92 2.76
N TYR A 29 9.75 11.52 3.00
CA TYR A 29 9.62 12.96 3.22
C TYR A 29 10.48 13.43 4.40
N GLU A 30 10.41 12.77 5.55
CA GLU A 30 11.20 13.12 6.73
C GLU A 30 12.70 12.95 6.48
N ALA A 31 13.10 11.86 5.84
CA ALA A 31 14.51 11.60 5.50
C ALA A 31 15.09 12.71 4.60
N ILE A 32 14.30 13.22 3.65
CA ILE A 32 14.73 14.33 2.79
C ILE A 32 14.70 15.66 3.55
N LYS A 33 13.61 15.96 4.26
CA LYS A 33 13.42 17.21 5.01
C LYS A 33 14.52 17.45 6.03
N TYR A 34 14.92 16.42 6.76
CA TYR A 34 15.95 16.51 7.79
C TYR A 34 17.38 16.26 7.25
N GLY A 35 17.57 16.30 5.92
CA GLY A 35 18.88 16.21 5.28
C GLY A 35 19.56 14.84 5.38
N GLN A 36 18.83 13.79 5.77
CA GLN A 36 19.38 12.45 5.93
C GLN A 36 19.63 11.78 4.58
N GLN A 37 18.81 12.06 3.55
CA GLN A 37 18.96 11.57 2.18
C GLN A 37 18.61 12.68 1.19
N LYS A 38 19.24 12.70 0.01
CA LYS A 38 18.95 13.70 -1.04
C LYS A 38 17.75 13.31 -1.92
N TYR A 39 17.58 12.02 -2.15
CA TYR A 39 16.51 11.44 -2.94
C TYR A 39 16.09 10.11 -2.32
N MET A 40 14.79 9.79 -2.41
CA MET A 40 14.22 8.54 -1.92
C MET A 40 13.19 8.03 -2.93
N ILE A 41 13.18 6.73 -3.19
CA ILE A 41 12.06 6.05 -3.87
C ILE A 41 11.10 5.60 -2.76
N ALA A 42 9.82 5.97 -2.87
CA ALA A 42 8.83 5.72 -1.83
C ALA A 42 7.49 5.25 -2.44
N GLY A 43 6.73 4.50 -1.65
CA GLY A 43 5.41 4.00 -2.03
C GLY A 43 5.11 2.66 -1.37
N GLY A 44 4.08 1.99 -1.87
CA GLY A 44 3.72 0.62 -1.52
C GLY A 44 3.16 -0.08 -2.75
N ALA A 45 3.25 -1.40 -2.76
CA ALA A 45 2.64 -2.25 -3.77
C ALA A 45 2.09 -3.49 -3.05
N GLU A 46 0.97 -4.00 -3.53
CA GLU A 46 0.36 -5.23 -3.05
C GLU A 46 -0.14 -6.03 -4.25
N GLU A 47 -0.08 -7.34 -4.15
CA GLU A 47 -0.68 -8.26 -5.11
C GLU A 47 -1.85 -8.98 -4.44
N LEU A 48 -2.90 -9.28 -5.21
CA LEU A 48 -4.04 -10.02 -4.71
C LEU A 48 -4.07 -11.43 -5.29
N CYS A 49 -4.25 -12.43 -4.44
CA CYS A 49 -4.49 -13.82 -4.84
C CYS A 49 -5.88 -14.33 -4.42
N PRO A 50 -6.41 -15.40 -5.04
CA PRO A 50 -7.74 -15.92 -4.72
C PRO A 50 -7.92 -16.31 -3.25
N SER A 51 -6.86 -16.79 -2.59
CA SER A 51 -6.93 -17.10 -1.15
C SER A 51 -7.08 -15.87 -0.28
N GLU A 52 -6.49 -14.73 -0.65
CA GLU A 52 -6.68 -13.47 0.08
C GLU A 52 -8.10 -12.97 -0.05
N ALA A 53 -8.70 -13.07 -1.24
CA ALA A 53 -10.11 -12.75 -1.44
C ALA A 53 -11.01 -13.58 -0.51
N ALA A 54 -10.79 -14.91 -0.44
CA ALA A 54 -11.54 -15.78 0.47
C ALA A 54 -11.33 -15.44 1.96
N VAL A 55 -10.12 -15.03 2.35
CA VAL A 55 -9.83 -14.58 3.72
C VAL A 55 -10.58 -13.28 4.03
N PHE A 56 -10.53 -12.28 3.14
CA PHE A 56 -11.23 -11.01 3.35
C PHE A 56 -12.76 -11.16 3.34
N ASP A 57 -13.31 -12.08 2.53
CA ASP A 57 -14.73 -12.47 2.56
C ASP A 57 -15.11 -13.04 3.93
N THR A 58 -14.26 -13.91 4.51
CA THR A 58 -14.49 -14.49 5.85
C THR A 58 -14.45 -13.43 6.96
N LEU A 59 -13.69 -12.35 6.74
CA LEU A 59 -13.65 -11.19 7.63
C LEU A 59 -14.80 -10.20 7.41
N PHE A 60 -15.68 -10.45 6.43
CA PHE A 60 -16.74 -9.52 5.99
C PHE A 60 -16.19 -8.15 5.54
N ALA A 61 -14.96 -8.12 5.01
CA ALA A 61 -14.28 -6.89 4.62
C ALA A 61 -14.55 -6.47 3.16
N THR A 62 -15.04 -7.39 2.34
CA THR A 62 -15.33 -7.21 0.91
C THR A 62 -16.82 -7.01 0.66
N SER A 63 -17.15 -6.46 -0.52
CA SER A 63 -18.55 -6.32 -0.93
C SER A 63 -19.13 -7.65 -1.38
N VAL A 64 -20.38 -7.93 -0.99
CA VAL A 64 -21.13 -9.12 -1.42
C VAL A 64 -22.06 -8.87 -2.63
N LYS A 65 -22.00 -7.68 -3.25
CA LYS A 65 -22.84 -7.28 -4.41
C LYS A 65 -22.40 -7.95 -5.71
N ASN A 66 -22.29 -9.28 -5.71
CA ASN A 66 -21.76 -10.07 -6.82
C ASN A 66 -22.60 -10.01 -8.10
N ASP A 67 -23.93 -9.82 -7.97
CA ASP A 67 -24.84 -9.69 -9.12
C ASP A 67 -24.79 -8.29 -9.76
N GLN A 68 -24.26 -7.29 -9.05
CA GLN A 68 -24.15 -5.91 -9.52
C GLN A 68 -22.77 -5.31 -9.13
N PRO A 69 -21.64 -5.90 -9.56
CA PRO A 69 -20.31 -5.53 -9.10
C PRO A 69 -19.93 -4.09 -9.48
N HIS A 70 -20.51 -3.56 -10.55
CA HIS A 70 -20.30 -2.16 -10.97
C HIS A 70 -20.91 -1.12 -10.02
N SER A 71 -21.76 -1.54 -9.07
CA SER A 71 -22.33 -0.68 -8.04
C SER A 71 -21.46 -0.56 -6.77
N THR A 72 -20.26 -1.16 -6.78
CA THR A 72 -19.27 -1.11 -5.69
C THR A 72 -17.88 -0.78 -6.26
N PRO A 73 -17.01 -0.05 -5.53
CA PRO A 73 -17.24 0.57 -4.23
C PRO A 73 -18.16 1.79 -4.29
N SER A 74 -18.99 1.97 -3.26
CA SER A 74 -19.92 3.10 -3.11
C SER A 74 -19.67 3.85 -1.79
N PRO A 75 -18.49 4.49 -1.63
CA PRO A 75 -18.15 5.19 -0.40
C PRO A 75 -19.09 6.38 -0.18
N PHE A 76 -19.61 6.53 1.05
CA PHE A 76 -20.53 7.61 1.45
C PHE A 76 -21.86 7.66 0.67
N ASP A 77 -22.30 6.52 0.12
CA ASP A 77 -23.62 6.40 -0.53
C ASP A 77 -24.76 6.68 0.46
N VAL A 78 -25.89 7.16 -0.07
CA VAL A 78 -27.04 7.70 0.69
C VAL A 78 -27.99 6.65 1.25
#